data_AF-A0A2E6XY44-F1
#
_entry.id   AF-A0A2E6XY44-F1
#
_cell.length_a   1.000
_cell.length_b   1.000
_cell.length_c   1.000
_cell.angle_alpha   90.00
_cell.angle_beta   90.00
_cell.angle_gamma   90.00
#
_symmetry.space_group_name_H-M   'P 1'
#
loop_
_entity.id
_entity.type
_entity.pdbx_description
1 polymer ?
#
loop_
_entity_poly.entity_id
_entity_poly.type
_entity_poly.pdbx_seq_one_letter_code
_entity_poly.pdbx_strand_id
1 'polypeptide(L)' 'MTAFLDTLGPHAGFILACYVVTALVVAALFVWLFADRARLTREIAALEAKGITRRSTSAGNGEARR' A
#
# COMPACT_ATOMS: atom_id res chain seq x y z
N MET A 1 27.45 6.49 17.91
CA MET A 1 26.52 5.84 16.96
C MET A 1 27.22 5.24 15.73
N THR A 2 28.55 5.36 15.60
CA THR A 2 29.36 4.75 14.52
C THR A 2 30.07 3.47 14.94
N ALA A 3 30.19 3.20 16.25
CA ALA A 3 30.88 2.03 16.80
C ALA A 3 30.26 0.68 16.40
N PHE A 4 28.96 0.63 16.07
CA PHE A 4 28.30 -0.60 15.59
C PHE A 4 28.57 -0.85 14.09
N LEU A 5 28.95 0.20 13.35
CA LEU A 5 29.30 0.10 11.93
C LEU A 5 30.74 -0.39 11.74
N ASP A 6 31.62 -0.08 12.69
CA ASP A 6 33.02 -0.54 12.69
C ASP A 6 33.18 -2.01 13.13
N THR A 7 32.30 -2.55 13.98
CA THR A 7 32.46 -3.89 14.57
C THR A 7 32.11 -5.06 13.64
N LEU A 8 31.42 -4.83 12.52
CA LEU A 8 31.05 -5.86 11.53
C LEU A 8 32.02 -5.90 10.31
N GLY A 9 33.11 -5.14 10.34
CA GLY A 9 34.07 -5.07 9.24
C GLY A 9 33.51 -4.36 7.98
N PRO A 10 34.31 -4.24 6.90
CA PRO A 10 34.03 -3.38 5.73
C PRO A 10 32.69 -3.63 4.98
N HIS A 11 31.94 -4.67 5.33
CA HIS A 11 30.69 -5.08 4.67
C HIS A 11 29.42 -4.64 5.42
N ALA A 12 29.54 -4.15 6.65
CA ALA A 12 28.39 -3.69 7.46
C ALA A 12 27.61 -2.56 6.80
N GLY A 13 28.34 -1.62 6.17
CA GLY A 13 27.76 -0.50 5.44
C GLY A 13 26.93 -0.96 4.25
N PHE A 14 27.35 -2.03 3.56
CA PHE A 14 26.61 -2.59 2.42
C PHE A 14 25.29 -3.22 2.87
N ILE A 15 25.30 -4.00 3.95
CA ILE A 15 24.10 -4.62 4.51
C ILE A 15 23.09 -3.54 4.91
N LEU A 16 23.53 -2.52 5.65
CA LEU A 16 22.67 -1.43 6.07
C LEU A 16 22.11 -0.66 4.87
N ALA A 17 22.93 -0.37 3.86
CA ALA A 17 22.48 0.29 2.63
C ALA A 17 21.40 -0.53 1.92
N CYS A 18 21.58 -1.84 1.76
CA CYS A 18 20.57 -2.72 1.16
C CYS A 18 19.25 -2.71 1.95
N TYR A 19 19.30 -2.74 3.29
CA TYR A 19 18.09 -2.63 4.12
C TYR A 19 17.41 -1.28 3.98
N VAL A 20 18.17 -0.18 3.96
CA VAL A 20 17.62 1.17 3.76
C VAL A 20 16.95 1.28 2.40
N VAL A 21 17.61 0.82 1.33
CA VAL A 21 17.04 0.82 -0.03
C VAL A 21 15.78 -0.03 -0.08
N THR A 22 15.79 -1.21 0.54
CA THR A 22 14.61 -2.09 0.60
C THR A 22 13.47 -1.41 1.34
N ALA A 23 13.74 -0.81 2.50
CA ALA A 23 12.76 -0.08 3.29
C ALA A 23 12.18 1.12 2.52
N LEU A 24 13.01 1.84 1.76
CA LEU A 24 12.57 2.94 0.90
C LEU A 24 11.65 2.46 -0.22
N VAL A 25 11.99 1.35 -0.88
CA VAL A 25 11.13 0.76 -1.93
C VAL A 25 9.79 0.33 -1.35
N VAL A 26 9.79 -0.36 -0.20
CA VAL A 26 8.55 -0.76 0.49
C VAL A 26 7.73 0.47 0.87
N ALA A 27 8.35 1.49 1.47
CA ALA A 27 7.66 2.73 1.82
C ALA A 27 7.07 3.44 0.60
N ALA A 28 7.79 3.48 -0.52
CA ALA A 28 7.30 4.05 -1.77
C ALA A 28 6.08 3.29 -2.30
N LEU A 29 6.07 1.95 -2.22
CA LEU A 29 4.91 1.14 -2.58
C LEU A 29 3.72 1.42 -1.68
N PHE A 30 3.92 1.55 -0.36
CA PHE A 30 2.85 1.93 0.56
C PHE A 30 2.27 3.30 0.21
N VAL A 31 3.12 4.30 0.02
CA VAL A 31 2.70 5.66 -0.38
C VAL A 31 1.91 5.61 -1.70
N TRP A 32 2.39 4.84 -2.67
CA TRP A 32 1.69 4.67 -3.95
C TRP A 32 0.34 4.00 -3.79
N LEU A 33 0.25 2.92 -3.00
CA LEU A 33 -1.02 2.24 -2.69
C LEU A 33 -2.03 3.18 -2.04
N PHE A 34 -1.57 4.03 -1.10
CA PHE A 34 -2.42 5.03 -0.48
C PHE A 34 -2.88 6.10 -1.47
N ALA A 35 -2.02 6.53 -2.39
CA ALA A 35 -2.40 7.47 -3.45
C ALA A 35 -3.38 6.83 -4.43
N ASP A 36 -3.21 5.54 -4.74
CA ASP A 36 -4.07 4.77 -5.61
C ASP A 36 -5.47 4.60 -5.01
N ARG A 37 -5.57 4.22 -3.73
CA ARG A 37 -6.85 4.13 -3.01
C ARG A 37 -7.63 5.44 -3.07
N ALA A 38 -6.93 6.58 -2.98
CA ALA A 38 -7.56 7.89 -3.00
C ALA A 38 -8.14 8.23 -4.38
N ARG A 39 -7.60 7.65 -5.46
CA ARG A 39 -8.15 7.78 -6.81
C ARG A 39 -9.45 6.98 -6.94
N LEU A 40 -9.45 5.73 -6.48
CA LEU A 40 -10.63 4.86 -6.53
C LEU A 40 -11.80 5.43 -5.71
N THR A 41 -11.56 5.94 -4.51
CA THR A 41 -12.62 6.52 -3.68
C THR A 41 -13.24 7.78 -4.29
N ARG A 42 -12.46 8.58 -5.04
CA ARG A 42 -13.00 9.78 -5.72
C ARG A 42 -13.95 9.40 -6.84
N GLU A 43 -13.67 8.33 -7.57
CA GLU A 43 -14.56 7.85 -8.62
C GLU A 43 -15.86 7.28 -8.04
N ILE A 44 -15.78 6.51 -6.95
CA ILE A 44 -16.98 6.00 -6.26
C ILE A 44 -17.80 7.17 -5.70
N ALA A 45 -17.18 8.14 -5.04
CA ALA A 45 -17.90 9.32 -4.51
C ALA A 45 -18.57 10.13 -5.63
N ALA A 46 -17.94 10.23 -6.81
CA ALA A 46 -18.53 10.87 -7.98
C ALA A 46 -19.73 10.09 -8.56
N LEU A 47 -19.77 8.75 -8.40
CA LEU A 47 -20.88 7.90 -8.81
C LEU A 47 -22.01 7.83 -7.76
N GLU A 48 -21.67 7.91 -6.48
CA GLU A 48 -22.63 8.05 -5.37
C GLU A 48 -23.35 9.40 -5.43
N ALA A 49 -22.63 10.48 -5.72
CA ALA A 49 -23.23 11.79 -6.01
C ALA A 49 -24.20 11.75 -7.21
N LYS A 50 -24.04 10.76 -8.11
CA LYS A 50 -24.94 10.51 -9.25
C LYS A 50 -26.08 9.53 -8.93
N GLY A 51 -26.25 9.10 -7.68
CA GLY A 51 -27.43 8.38 -7.19
C GLY A 51 -27.48 6.88 -7.47
N ILE A 52 -26.35 6.23 -7.76
CA ILE A 52 -26.27 4.77 -8.00
C ILE A 52 -26.20 4.02 -6.65
N THR A 53 -27.24 4.07 -5.82
CA THR A 53 -27.31 3.28 -4.57
C THR A 53 -28.33 2.14 -4.66
N ARG A 54 -29.25 2.16 -5.63
CA ARG A 54 -30.38 1.21 -5.62
C ARG A 54 -30.08 -0.19 -6.22
N ARG A 55 -28.93 -0.42 -6.86
CA ARG A 55 -28.67 -1.68 -7.60
C ARG A 55 -27.59 -2.60 -7.03
N SER A 56 -26.78 -2.16 -6.07
CA SER A 56 -25.66 -2.98 -5.55
C SER A 56 -26.07 -3.96 -4.44
N THR A 57 -27.17 -3.70 -3.72
CA THR A 57 -27.73 -4.63 -2.72
C THR A 57 -28.15 -5.98 -3.33
N SER A 58 -28.43 -6.04 -4.64
CA SER A 58 -28.93 -7.27 -5.28
C SER A 58 -27.85 -8.29 -5.65
N ALA A 59 -26.56 -7.91 -5.63
CA ALA A 59 -25.48 -8.77 -6.11
C ALA A 59 -24.85 -9.67 -5.04
N GLY A 60 -25.12 -9.44 -3.75
CA GLY A 60 -24.52 -10.21 -2.64
C GLY A 60 -25.35 -11.40 -2.13
N ASN A 61 -26.58 -11.60 -2.62
CA ASN A 61 -27.48 -12.64 -2.08
C ASN A 61 -27.49 -13.96 -2.91
N GLY A 62 -26.62 -14.10 -3.90
CA GLY A 62 -26.61 -15.23 -4.84
C GLY A 62 -25.56 -16.33 -4.57
N GLU A 63 -24.53 -16.04 -3.78
CA GLU A 63 -23.36 -16.93 -3.64
C GLU A 63 -23.33 -17.75 -2.34
N ALA A 64 -24.22 -17.49 -1.37
CA ALA A 64 -24.31 -18.26 -0.12
C ALA A 64 -25.06 -19.61 -0.25
N ARG A 65 -25.23 -20.14 -1.47
CA ARG A 65 -25.93 -21.40 -1.74
C ARG A 65 -25.24 -22.26 -2.81
N ARG A 66 -23.96 -22.58 -2.65
CA ARG A 66 -23.30 -23.70 -3.34
C ARG A 66 -22.25 -24.36 -2.46
#